data_AF-A0AA38LNT5-F1
#
_entry.id   AF-A0AA38LNT5-F1
#
_cell.length_a   1.000
_cell.length_b   1.000
_cell.length_c   1.000
_cell.angle_alpha   90.00
_cell.angle_beta   90.00
_cell.angle_gamma   90.00
#
_symmetry.space_group_name_H-M   'P 1'
#
loop_
_entity.id
_entity.type
_entity.pdbx_description
1 polymer ?
#
loop_
_entity_poly.entity_id
_entity_poly.type
_entity_poly.pdbx_seq_one_letter_code
_entity_poly.pdbx_strand_id
1 'polypeptide(L)'
;HEPDKFAMVHRVFGTGNVIKMLQESERANAVNSIVYEARARFKDPVHGTASVIHQLNQKVTELENQFAATREELINMRCDIDKLILLGTGQEYAQGFPSRTYIPSQQIE
;
A
#
# COMPACT_ATOMS: atom_id res chain seq x y z
N HIS A 1 -27.74 -11.81 -16.12
CA HIS A 1 -28.17 -10.42 -15.92
C HIS A 1 -28.44 -10.26 -14.43
N GLU A 2 -27.71 -9.39 -13.73
CA GLU A 2 -27.83 -9.23 -12.26
C GLU A 2 -28.57 -7.93 -11.95
N PRO A 3 -29.91 -7.98 -11.71
CA PRO A 3 -30.72 -6.78 -11.48
C PRO A 3 -30.25 -5.97 -10.27
N ASP A 4 -29.69 -6.64 -9.26
CA ASP A 4 -29.19 -6.00 -8.03
C ASP A 4 -28.00 -5.08 -8.31
N LYS A 5 -27.11 -5.46 -9.24
CA LYS A 5 -25.98 -4.61 -9.65
C LYS A 5 -26.48 -3.33 -10.32
N PHE A 6 -27.49 -3.47 -11.19
CA PHE A 6 -28.09 -2.31 -11.87
C PHE A 6 -28.80 -1.38 -10.89
N ALA A 7 -29.61 -1.92 -9.97
CA ALA A 7 -30.32 -1.12 -8.96
C ALA A 7 -29.36 -0.33 -8.06
N MET A 8 -28.26 -0.96 -7.65
CA MET A 8 -27.21 -0.34 -6.84
C MET A 8 -26.49 0.78 -7.60
N VAL A 9 -26.04 0.50 -8.82
CA VAL A 9 -25.39 1.51 -9.68
C VAL A 9 -26.32 2.67 -9.98
N HIS A 10 -27.59 2.38 -10.29
CA HIS A 10 -28.62 3.37 -10.53
C HIS A 10 -28.86 4.26 -9.30
N ARG A 11 -28.92 3.67 -8.10
CA ARG A 11 -29.11 4.43 -6.86
C ARG A 11 -27.95 5.37 -6.55
N VAL A 12 -26.72 4.96 -6.84
CA VAL A 12 -25.52 5.73 -6.51
C VAL A 12 -25.21 6.80 -7.55
N PHE A 13 -25.33 6.47 -8.83
CA PHE A 13 -24.89 7.34 -9.93
C PHE A 13 -26.06 7.90 -10.74
N GLY A 14 -27.19 7.20 -10.82
CA GLY A 14 -28.30 7.54 -11.71
C GLY A 14 -28.02 7.23 -13.18
N THR A 15 -29.07 6.94 -13.95
CA THR A 15 -28.97 6.51 -15.36
C THR A 15 -28.19 7.48 -16.24
N GLY A 16 -28.44 8.79 -16.11
CA GLY A 16 -27.81 9.81 -16.96
C GLY A 16 -26.30 9.90 -16.77
N ASN A 17 -25.82 9.78 -15.53
CA ASN A 17 -24.38 9.82 -15.26
C ASN A 17 -23.69 8.54 -15.72
N VAL A 18 -24.34 7.37 -15.53
CA VAL A 18 -23.83 6.11 -16.04
C VAL A 18 -23.70 6.16 -17.57
N ILE A 19 -24.71 6.68 -18.29
CA ILE A 19 -24.62 6.84 -19.76
C ILE A 19 -23.44 7.73 -20.14
N LYS A 20 -23.23 8.85 -19.44
CA LYS A 20 -22.09 9.76 -19.69
C LYS A 20 -20.75 9.08 -19.44
N MET A 21 -20.58 8.39 -18.31
CA MET A 21 -19.36 7.65 -17.96
C MET A 21 -19.06 6.52 -18.96
N LEU A 22 -20.08 5.94 -19.59
CA LEU A 22 -19.94 4.89 -20.59
C LEU A 22 -19.74 5.40 -22.03
N GLN A 23 -19.58 6.71 -22.23
CA GLN A 23 -19.17 7.26 -23.53
C GLN A 23 -17.66 7.13 -23.78
N GLU A 24 -16.89 6.73 -22.78
CA GLU A 24 -15.44 6.60 -22.86
C GLU A 24 -14.99 5.34 -23.64
N SER A 25 -13.81 5.46 -24.25
CA SER A 25 -13.01 4.33 -24.74
C SER A 25 -12.74 3.41 -23.54
N GLU A 26 -12.98 2.11 -23.65
CA GLU A 26 -12.92 1.12 -22.55
C GLU A 26 -14.17 0.96 -21.67
N ARG A 27 -15.35 0.99 -22.30
CA ARG A 27 -16.65 0.69 -21.67
C ARG A 27 -16.64 -0.52 -20.73
N ALA A 28 -15.93 -1.60 -21.07
CA ALA A 28 -15.87 -2.79 -20.23
C ALA A 28 -15.18 -2.52 -18.88
N ASN A 29 -14.06 -1.80 -18.89
CA ASN A 29 -13.35 -1.41 -17.68
C ASN A 29 -14.14 -0.38 -16.87
N ALA A 30 -14.75 0.60 -17.55
CA ALA A 30 -15.61 1.59 -16.92
C ALA A 30 -16.80 0.95 -16.18
N VAL A 31 -17.48 -0.03 -16.79
CA VAL A 31 -18.57 -0.77 -16.13
C VAL A 31 -18.08 -1.44 -14.85
N ASN A 32 -16.93 -2.12 -14.88
CA ASN A 32 -16.39 -2.80 -13.71
C ASN A 32 -16.08 -1.80 -12.58
N SER A 33 -15.47 -0.66 -12.90
CA SER A 33 -15.16 0.40 -11.93
C SER A 33 -16.43 1.02 -11.32
N ILE A 34 -17.44 1.32 -12.15
CA ILE A 34 -18.72 1.88 -11.70
C ILE A 34 -19.43 0.92 -10.75
N VAL A 35 -19.48 -0.37 -11.09
CA VAL A 35 -20.09 -1.41 -10.25
C VAL A 35 -19.35 -1.54 -8.93
N TYR A 36 -18.02 -1.53 -8.97
CA TYR A 36 -17.19 -1.59 -7.77
C TYR A 36 -17.44 -0.39 -6.85
N GLU A 37 -17.40 0.82 -7.40
CA GLU A 37 -17.60 2.04 -6.62
C GLU A 37 -19.03 2.14 -6.05
N ALA A 38 -20.04 1.79 -6.85
CA ALA A 38 -21.43 1.74 -6.38
C ALA A 38 -21.57 0.77 -5.21
N ARG A 39 -20.89 -0.37 -5.24
CA ARG A 39 -20.89 -1.35 -4.16
C ARG A 39 -20.24 -0.82 -2.89
N ALA A 40 -19.12 -0.13 -3.03
CA ALA A 40 -18.44 0.47 -1.90
C ALA A 40 -19.32 1.56 -1.25
N ARG A 41 -19.89 2.47 -2.05
CA ARG A 41 -20.82 3.51 -1.56
C ARG A 41 -22.13 2.95 -0.99
N PHE A 42 -22.59 1.80 -1.47
CA PHE A 42 -23.76 1.14 -0.90
C PHE A 42 -23.47 0.58 0.50
N LYS A 43 -22.27 0.04 0.73
CA LYS A 43 -21.84 -0.50 2.03
C LYS A 43 -21.43 0.60 3.01
N ASP A 44 -20.74 1.63 2.52
CA ASP A 44 -20.28 2.78 3.28
C ASP A 44 -20.71 4.06 2.54
N PRO A 45 -21.91 4.59 2.84
CA PRO A 45 -22.45 5.77 2.15
C PRO A 45 -21.65 7.05 2.37
N VAL A 46 -20.80 7.09 3.40
CA VAL A 46 -20.03 8.29 3.75
C VAL A 46 -18.68 8.27 3.05
N HIS A 47 -17.95 7.15 3.13
CA HIS A 47 -16.56 7.08 2.64
C HIS A 47 -16.39 6.19 1.41
N GLY A 48 -17.28 5.24 1.15
CA GLY A 48 -17.26 4.39 -0.04
C GLY A 48 -15.89 3.77 -0.35
N THR A 49 -15.37 4.02 -1.55
CA THR A 49 -14.05 3.55 -1.98
C THR A 49 -12.89 4.22 -1.24
N ALA A 50 -13.07 5.42 -0.69
CA ALA A 50 -12.03 6.10 0.09
C ALA A 50 -11.69 5.33 1.37
N SER A 51 -12.67 4.68 2.00
CA SER A 51 -12.42 3.78 3.14
C SER A 51 -11.55 2.58 2.73
N VAL A 52 -11.76 2.01 1.54
CA VAL A 52 -10.95 0.90 1.04
C VAL A 52 -9.52 1.35 0.74
N ILE A 53 -9.36 2.51 0.10
CA ILE A 53 -8.04 3.10 -0.17
C ILE A 53 -7.30 3.36 1.15
N HIS A 54 -8.00 3.93 2.13
CA HIS A 54 -7.42 4.19 3.45
C HIS A 54 -6.93 2.91 4.15
N GLN A 55 -7.75 1.85 4.16
CA GLN A 55 -7.36 0.56 4.74
C GLN A 55 -6.15 -0.06 4.03
N LEU A 56 -6.08 0.05 2.70
CA LEU A 56 -4.93 -0.41 1.93
C LEU A 56 -3.67 0.39 2.28
N ASN A 57 -3.78 1.71 2.39
CA ASN A 57 -2.66 2.56 2.78
C ASN A 57 -2.17 2.23 4.19
N GLN A 58 -3.07 2.02 5.16
CA GLN A 58 -2.70 1.57 6.50
C GLN A 58 -1.92 0.26 6.47
N LYS A 59 -2.34 -0.69 5.62
CA LYS A 59 -1.67 -1.97 5.48
C LYS A 59 -0.29 -1.86 4.82
N VAL A 60 -0.13 -0.96 3.84
CA VAL A 60 1.19 -0.63 3.27
C VAL A 60 2.11 -0.10 4.37
N THR A 61 1.65 0.89 5.14
CA THR A 61 2.43 1.46 6.24
C THR A 61 2.79 0.43 7.31
N GLU A 62 1.87 -0.45 7.68
CA GLU A 62 2.15 -1.55 8.61
C GLU A 62 3.28 -2.45 8.10
N LEU A 63 3.22 -2.86 6.83
CA LEU A 63 4.24 -3.70 6.21
C LEU A 63 5.60 -2.98 6.11
N GLU A 64 5.60 -1.69 5.79
CA GLU A 64 6.83 -0.88 5.77
C GLU A 64 7.48 -0.81 7.16
N ASN A 65 6.67 -0.64 8.21
CA ASN A 65 7.17 -0.65 9.59
C ASN A 65 7.74 -2.01 9.99
N GLN A 66 7.04 -3.11 9.65
CA GLN A 66 7.53 -4.47 9.91
C GLN A 66 8.87 -4.72 9.19
N PHE A 67 8.96 -4.32 7.92
CA PHE A 67 10.20 -4.43 7.15
C PHE A 67 11.35 -3.63 7.77
N ALA A 68 11.09 -2.40 8.22
CA ALA A 68 12.08 -1.56 8.89
C ALA A 68 12.59 -2.20 10.19
N ALA A 69 11.67 -2.73 11.01
CA ALA A 69 12.01 -3.41 12.27
C ALA A 69 12.87 -4.66 12.02
N THR A 70 12.47 -5.52 11.08
CA THR A 70 13.28 -6.71 10.72
C THR A 70 14.67 -6.32 10.20
N ARG A 71 14.78 -5.24 9.43
CA ARG A 71 16.07 -4.74 8.96
C ARG A 71 16.95 -4.26 10.11
N GLU A 72 16.37 -3.58 11.10
CA GLU A 72 17.09 -3.14 12.30
C GLU A 72 17.58 -4.35 13.12
N GLU A 73 16.73 -5.36 13.33
CA GLU A 73 17.12 -6.61 14.00
C GLU A 73 18.31 -7.29 13.32
N LEU A 74 18.31 -7.37 11.98
CA LEU A 74 19.43 -7.92 11.21
C LEU A 74 20.74 -7.13 11.42
N ILE A 75 20.67 -5.80 11.47
CA ILE A 75 21.83 -4.94 11.71
C ILE A 75 22.36 -5.16 13.13
N ASN A 76 21.48 -5.25 14.12
CA ASN A 76 21.86 -5.48 15.51
C ASN A 76 22.55 -6.84 15.68
N MET A 77 21.97 -7.91 15.10
CA MET A 77 22.59 -9.24 15.10
C MET A 77 23.96 -9.24 14.41
N ARG A 78 24.10 -8.53 13.28
CA ARG A 78 25.41 -8.39 12.60
C ARG A 78 26.43 -7.69 13.50
N CYS A 79 26.03 -6.58 14.13
CA CYS A 79 26.89 -5.82 15.02
C CYS A 79 27.36 -6.67 16.22
N ASP A 80 26.48 -7.48 16.79
CA ASP A 80 26.83 -8.35 17.91
C ASP A 80 27.80 -9.46 17.50
N ILE A 81 27.64 -10.04 16.30
CA ILE A 81 28.62 -10.97 15.71
C ILE A 81 29.97 -10.28 15.54
N ASP A 82 30.01 -9.07 14.98
CA ASP A 82 31.26 -8.34 14.73
C ASP A 82 32.00 -8.02 16.05
N LYS A 83 31.28 -7.64 17.11
CA LYS A 83 31.85 -7.44 18.46
C LYS A 83 32.48 -8.72 19.00
N LEU A 84 31.80 -9.86 18.86
CA LEU A 84 32.31 -11.16 19.33
C LEU A 84 33.57 -11.57 18.57
N ILE A 85 33.59 -11.35 17.26
CA ILE A 85 34.78 -11.61 16.42
C ILE A 85 35.95 -10.74 16.89
N LEU A 86 35.74 -9.44 17.12
CA LEU A 86 36.80 -8.53 17.59
C LEU A 86 37.39 -8.95 18.96
N LEU A 87 36.56 -9.49 19.86
CA LEU A 87 37.00 -10.00 21.16
C LEU A 87 37.76 -11.33 21.05
N GLY A 88 37.40 -12.18 20.08
CA GLY A 88 38.00 -13.52 19.91
C GLY A 88 39.26 -13.54 19.04
N THR A 89 39.38 -12.61 18.09
CA THR A 89 40.56 -12.45 17.22
C THR A 89 41.17 -11.09 17.53
N GLY A 90 42.32 -11.03 18.19
CA GLY A 90 43.05 -9.77 18.45
C GLY A 90 43.62 -9.09 17.18
N GLN A 91 42.89 -9.13 16.06
CA GLN A 91 43.24 -8.47 14.80
C GLN A 91 42.16 -7.46 14.41
N GLU A 92 42.59 -6.21 14.22
CA GLU A 92 41.81 -5.16 13.59
C GLU A 92 41.47 -5.57 12.14
N TYR A 93 40.18 -5.71 11.85
CA TYR A 93 39.73 -5.90 10.47
C TYR A 93 39.87 -4.58 9.72
N ALA A 94 40.97 -4.46 8.99
CA ALA A 94 41.20 -3.37 8.08
C ALA A 94 40.12 -3.34 6.98
N GLN A 95 39.38 -2.24 6.98
CA GLN A 95 38.87 -1.53 5.80
C GLN A 95 37.78 -2.24 4.97
N GLY A 96 36.57 -1.67 5.05
CA GLY A 96 35.70 -1.53 3.89
C GLY A 96 34.28 -2.09 4.02
N PHE A 97 33.40 -1.45 4.79
CA PHE A 97 31.96 -1.57 4.54
C PHE A 97 31.27 -0.22 4.69
N PRO A 98 30.43 0.18 3.71
CA PRO A 98 29.87 1.52 3.68
C PRO A 98 28.88 1.64 4.83
N SER A 99 29.11 2.62 5.70
CA SER A 99 28.05 3.32 6.41
C SER A 99 27.11 3.92 5.36
N ARG A 100 26.20 3.13 4.80
CA ARG A 100 25.08 3.67 4.04
C ARG A 100 24.12 4.23 5.07
N THR A 101 24.32 5.52 5.31
CA THR A 101 23.46 6.40 6.09
C THR A 101 22.01 5.97 6.02
N TYR A 102 21.38 5.86 7.17
CA TYR A 102 19.94 5.91 7.31
C TYR A 102 19.44 7.17 6.58
N ILE A 103 18.74 6.98 5.46
CA ILE A 103 18.00 8.06 4.79
C ILE A 103 16.57 7.95 5.32
N PRO A 104 16.11 8.90 6.16
CA PRO A 104 14.72 8.93 6.61
C PRO A 104 13.80 9.21 5.41
N SER A 105 12.57 8.70 5.47
CA SER A 105 11.55 8.70 4.41
C SER A 105 10.99 10.08 3.98
N GLN A 106 11.75 11.17 4.05
CA GLN A 106 11.29 12.54 3.75
C GLN A 106 11.85 13.17 2.48
N GLN A 107 12.25 12.38 1.47
CA GLN A 107 12.57 12.93 0.14
C GLN A 107 11.94 12.10 -0.97
N ILE A 108 10.63 12.28 -1.16
CA ILE A 108 9.98 12.14 -2.46
C ILE A 108 9.00 13.31 -2.54
N GLU A 109 9.43 14.41 -3.15
CA GLU A 109 8.58 15.48 -3.69
C GLU A 109 8.61 15.35 -5.21
#